data_AF-A0A8H6XI97-F1
#
_entry.id   AF-A0A8H6XI97-F1
#
_cell.length_a   1.000
_cell.length_b   1.000
_cell.length_c   1.000
_cell.angle_alpha   90.00
_cell.angle_beta   90.00
_cell.angle_gamma   90.00
#
_symmetry.space_group_name_H-M   'P 1'
#
loop_
_entity.id
_entity.type
_entity.pdbx_description
1 polymer ?
#
loop_
_entity_poly.entity_id
_entity_poly.type
_entity_poly.pdbx_seq_one_letter_code
_entity_poly.pdbx_strand_id
1 'polypeptide(L)'
;MSIPLQRTVSPTSLPLATLHSGGTPRPLTPRTSCTAPVEVHTANGYLDQFLHDDSNTRIDRYGESIENRTRFLLEVVDAVVKTVGQKKTALRTCTSSTATHGQRTPPSSPRSGTFDSPTSRAYLHVVEPRVDGSYTVDIKDGYSNDFIRKIWDERRLISAGGYTRESAIAAADEKGDLVAFGRGYIASPDLPYRLLHAITLTVGNRALYYAPGSVDPKGYTDYPSANAIRAY
;
A
#
# COMPACT_ATOMS: atom_id res chain seq x y z
N MET A 1 33.88 5.94 -19.41
CA MET A 1 32.98 7.07 -19.05
C MET A 1 32.39 6.73 -17.69
N SER A 2 32.95 7.30 -16.63
CA SER A 2 32.62 6.91 -15.24
C SER A 2 31.33 7.58 -14.80
N ILE A 3 30.34 6.78 -14.41
CA ILE A 3 29.08 7.25 -13.81
C ILE A 3 29.45 7.84 -12.43
N PRO A 4 29.11 9.10 -12.11
CA PRO A 4 29.39 9.65 -10.80
C PRO A 4 28.54 8.91 -9.76
N LEU A 5 29.19 8.39 -8.71
CA LEU A 5 28.54 7.85 -7.52
C LEU A 5 27.53 8.88 -7.00
N GLN A 6 26.24 8.53 -7.00
CA GLN A 6 25.23 9.28 -6.26
C GLN A 6 25.72 9.40 -4.82
N ARG A 7 25.81 10.64 -4.30
CA ARG A 7 26.06 10.88 -2.87
C ARG A 7 25.00 10.13 -2.07
N THR A 8 25.40 9.09 -1.37
CA THR A 8 24.58 8.46 -0.34
C THR A 8 24.39 9.48 0.78
N VAL A 9 23.17 10.02 0.87
CA VAL A 9 22.77 10.83 2.02
C VAL A 9 22.26 9.84 3.07
N SER A 10 22.95 9.75 4.20
CA SER A 10 22.43 8.98 5.34
C SER A 10 21.20 9.70 5.91
N PRO A 11 20.06 9.02 6.05
CA PRO A 11 18.89 9.61 6.68
C PRO A 11 19.21 10.00 8.13
N THR A 12 18.74 11.16 8.56
CA THR A 12 18.85 11.60 9.96
C THR A 12 17.54 11.31 10.68
N SER A 13 17.60 10.86 11.93
CA SER A 13 16.40 10.63 12.73
C SER A 13 15.60 11.92 12.90
N LEU A 14 14.28 11.84 12.74
CA LEU A 14 13.40 12.99 12.94
C LEU A 14 13.45 13.45 14.41
N PRO A 15 13.71 14.74 14.70
CA PRO A 15 13.60 15.27 16.06
C PRO A 15 12.17 15.10 16.60
N LEU A 16 12.03 14.96 17.92
CA LEU A 16 10.71 14.86 18.57
C LEU A 16 9.80 16.04 18.22
N ALA A 17 10.36 17.26 18.16
CA ALA A 17 9.61 18.45 17.78
C ALA A 17 8.99 18.33 16.38
N THR A 18 9.70 17.71 15.42
CA THR A 18 9.23 17.51 14.05
C THR A 18 8.14 16.43 13.95
N LEU A 19 8.14 15.43 14.83
CA LEU A 19 7.07 14.44 14.90
C LEU A 19 5.78 15.04 15.44
N HIS A 20 5.87 15.90 16.46
CA HIS A 20 4.72 16.62 17.00
C HIS A 20 4.26 17.78 16.07
N SER A 21 5.20 18.39 15.34
CA SER A 21 4.92 19.39 14.30
C SER A 21 4.70 18.76 12.93
N GLY A 22 4.59 17.43 12.86
CA GLY A 22 4.34 16.62 11.66
C GLY A 22 2.94 16.91 11.13
N GLY A 23 2.78 18.13 10.64
CA GLY A 23 1.55 18.76 10.22
C GLY A 23 0.56 18.95 11.35
N THR A 24 0.42 20.18 11.87
CA THR A 24 -0.94 20.73 11.80
C THR A 24 -1.32 20.56 10.33
N PRO A 25 -2.28 19.67 9.99
CA PRO A 25 -2.71 19.57 8.61
C PRO A 25 -3.06 21.00 8.23
N ARG A 26 -2.48 21.53 7.14
CA ARG A 26 -3.08 22.72 6.52
C ARG A 26 -4.55 22.38 6.46
N PRO A 27 -5.46 23.15 7.11
CA PRO A 27 -6.84 22.72 7.25
C PRO A 27 -7.30 22.36 5.85
N LEU A 28 -7.51 21.06 5.63
CA LEU A 28 -8.16 20.60 4.44
C LEU A 28 -9.55 21.18 4.66
N THR A 29 -9.82 22.36 4.12
CA THR A 29 -11.17 22.88 4.00
C THR A 29 -11.94 21.71 3.44
N PRO A 30 -12.84 21.07 4.21
CA PRO A 30 -13.54 19.91 3.73
C PRO A 30 -14.29 20.45 2.53
N ARG A 31 -13.88 20.07 1.32
CA ARG A 31 -14.80 20.14 0.19
C ARG A 31 -15.87 19.16 0.60
N THR A 32 -16.97 19.69 1.13
CA THR A 32 -18.14 18.97 1.63
C THR A 32 -18.75 18.03 0.58
N SER A 33 -18.23 18.03 -0.65
CA SER A 33 -18.58 17.15 -1.75
C SER A 33 -17.79 15.85 -1.84
N CYS A 34 -16.64 15.66 -1.16
CA CYS A 34 -15.86 14.43 -1.30
C CYS A 34 -16.34 13.34 -0.34
N THR A 35 -17.00 12.32 -0.88
CA THR A 35 -17.50 11.15 -0.14
C THR A 35 -16.46 10.01 -0.05
N ALA A 36 -15.37 10.09 -0.81
CA ALA A 36 -14.36 9.04 -0.89
C ALA A 36 -13.55 8.91 0.41
N PRO A 37 -13.12 7.68 0.76
CA PRO A 37 -12.17 7.46 1.85
C PRO A 37 -10.77 8.03 1.55
N VAL A 38 -10.03 8.31 2.62
CA VAL A 38 -8.60 8.64 2.62
C VAL A 38 -7.82 7.41 3.10
N GLU A 39 -6.82 6.99 2.33
CA GLU A 39 -5.96 5.85 2.66
C GLU A 39 -4.62 6.34 3.24
N VAL A 40 -4.33 5.95 4.49
CA VAL A 40 -3.03 6.19 5.12
C VAL A 40 -2.04 5.14 4.62
N HIS A 41 -0.92 5.58 4.03
CA HIS A 41 0.08 4.68 3.45
C HIS A 41 1.13 4.27 4.49
N THR A 42 1.09 3.01 4.93
CA THR A 42 2.02 2.41 5.91
C THR A 42 2.60 1.12 5.37
N ALA A 43 3.16 1.20 4.17
CA ALA A 43 3.63 0.06 3.42
C ALA A 43 4.80 0.49 2.54
N ASN A 44 5.50 -0.48 1.97
CA ASN A 44 6.55 -0.29 0.97
C ASN A 44 7.69 0.64 1.41
N GLY A 45 7.92 0.78 2.73
CA GLY A 45 9.04 1.53 3.23
C GLY A 45 8.87 3.02 3.44
N TYR A 46 7.63 3.49 3.48
CA TYR A 46 7.33 4.87 3.78
C TYR A 46 7.14 5.03 5.29
N LEU A 47 5.89 5.27 5.73
CA LEU A 47 5.60 5.46 7.15
C LEU A 47 5.84 4.20 8.00
N ASP A 48 5.86 3.02 7.37
CA ASP A 48 6.21 1.75 8.01
C ASP A 48 7.65 1.67 8.50
N GLN A 49 8.53 2.61 8.14
CA GLN A 49 9.86 2.75 8.74
C GLN A 49 9.83 2.82 10.28
N PHE A 50 8.77 3.38 10.87
CA PHE A 50 8.62 3.41 12.34
C PHE A 50 8.28 2.05 12.92
N LEU A 51 7.65 1.16 12.14
CA LEU A 51 7.15 -0.14 12.60
C LEU A 51 8.24 -1.20 12.65
N HIS A 52 9.25 -1.08 11.78
CA HIS A 52 10.33 -2.04 11.64
C HIS A 52 11.51 -1.73 12.57
N ASP A 53 12.05 -2.78 13.20
CA ASP A 53 13.20 -2.72 14.10
C ASP A 53 14.52 -2.49 13.36
N ASP A 54 14.61 -2.89 12.10
CA ASP A 54 15.79 -2.66 11.25
C ASP A 54 15.95 -1.18 10.83
N SER A 55 14.85 -0.43 10.70
CA SER A 55 14.88 1.01 10.39
C SER A 55 14.64 1.93 11.59
N ASN A 56 13.93 1.48 12.62
CA ASN A 56 13.64 2.27 13.80
C ASN A 56 14.47 1.83 15.01
N THR A 57 15.69 2.38 15.09
CA THR A 57 16.62 2.19 16.20
C THR A 57 16.53 3.30 17.25
N ARG A 58 15.40 4.02 17.31
CA ARG A 58 15.18 5.08 18.30
C ARG A 58 15.08 4.49 19.70
N ILE A 59 15.57 5.24 20.69
CA ILE A 59 15.50 4.95 22.13
C ILE A 59 14.50 5.84 22.89
N ASP A 60 13.63 6.54 22.15
CA ASP A 60 12.59 7.39 22.72
C ASP A 60 11.22 6.72 22.66
N ARG A 61 10.16 7.46 23.02
CA ARG A 61 8.77 6.95 23.02
C ARG A 61 8.24 6.49 21.66
N TYR A 62 9.02 6.61 20.59
CA TYR A 62 8.68 6.16 19.24
C TYR A 62 9.51 4.95 18.78
N GLY A 63 10.36 4.34 19.63
CA GLY A 63 11.17 3.15 19.29
C GLY A 63 11.32 2.13 20.44
N GLU A 64 12.25 1.18 20.25
CA GLU A 64 12.55 0.00 21.12
C GLU A 64 11.41 -1.03 21.27
N SER A 65 10.25 -0.62 21.76
CA SER A 65 9.09 -1.49 21.98
C SER A 65 8.13 -1.48 20.78
N ILE A 66 7.31 -2.53 20.65
CA ILE A 66 6.28 -2.62 19.60
C ILE A 66 5.26 -1.48 19.75
N GLU A 67 4.84 -1.19 20.98
CA GLU A 67 3.89 -0.13 21.32
C GLU A 67 4.44 1.25 20.94
N ASN A 68 5.74 1.48 21.18
CA ASN A 68 6.38 2.73 20.81
C ASN A 68 6.58 2.84 19.29
N ARG A 69 6.98 1.76 18.61
CA ARG A 69 7.11 1.73 17.14
C ARG A 69 5.78 1.99 16.43
N THR A 70 4.68 1.48 16.97
CA THR A 70 3.33 1.70 16.43
C THR A 70 2.74 3.07 16.77
N ARG A 71 3.28 3.77 17.78
CA ARG A 71 2.73 5.03 18.31
C ARG A 71 2.57 6.10 17.24
N PHE A 72 3.59 6.35 16.43
CA PHE A 72 3.53 7.41 15.42
C PHE A 72 2.42 7.16 14.39
N LEU A 73 2.28 5.90 13.96
CA LEU A 73 1.19 5.50 13.07
C LEU A 73 -0.18 5.76 13.72
N LEU A 74 -0.37 5.31 14.96
CA LEU A 74 -1.64 5.52 15.67
C LEU A 74 -1.96 7.01 15.82
N GLU A 75 -0.98 7.86 16.11
CA GLU A 75 -1.15 9.32 16.19
C GLU A 75 -1.58 9.93 14.83
N VAL A 76 -0.96 9.51 13.72
CA VAL A 76 -1.34 9.94 12.36
C VAL A 76 -2.77 9.50 12.02
N VAL A 77 -3.08 8.25 12.31
CA VAL A 77 -4.38 7.67 12.04
C VAL A 77 -5.48 8.38 12.83
N ASP A 78 -5.25 8.65 14.11
CA ASP A 78 -6.17 9.40 14.96
C ASP A 78 -6.40 10.82 14.43
N ALA A 79 -5.36 11.49 13.96
CA ALA A 79 -5.49 12.82 13.35
C ALA A 79 -6.35 12.78 12.06
N VAL A 80 -6.18 11.76 11.21
CA VAL A 80 -7.02 11.57 10.01
C VAL A 80 -8.45 11.26 10.39
N VAL A 81 -8.69 10.35 11.35
CA VAL A 81 -10.03 10.02 11.85
C VAL A 81 -10.73 11.25 12.40
N LYS A 82 -10.05 12.09 13.18
CA LYS A 82 -10.60 13.37 13.68
C LYS A 82 -10.99 14.34 12.56
N THR A 83 -10.31 14.27 11.42
CA THR A 83 -10.51 15.20 10.30
C THR A 83 -11.62 14.74 9.34
N VAL A 84 -11.59 13.47 8.91
CA VAL A 84 -12.50 12.97 7.86
C VAL A 84 -13.55 11.98 8.36
N GLY A 85 -13.43 11.54 9.62
CA GLY A 85 -14.30 10.54 10.22
C GLY A 85 -13.85 9.11 9.94
N GLN A 86 -14.08 8.24 10.92
CA GLN A 86 -13.58 6.86 10.94
C GLN A 86 -14.00 6.03 9.71
N LYS A 87 -15.26 6.17 9.27
CA LYS A 87 -15.81 5.45 8.10
C LYS A 87 -15.22 5.91 6.76
N LYS A 88 -14.44 6.99 6.75
CA LYS A 88 -13.69 7.50 5.59
C LYS A 88 -12.17 7.37 5.79
N THR A 89 -11.71 6.69 6.84
CA THR A 89 -10.29 6.42 7.02
C THR A 89 -9.99 4.96 6.67
N ALA A 90 -9.05 4.76 5.77
CA ALA A 90 -8.51 3.46 5.39
C ALA A 90 -7.00 3.40 5.67
N LEU A 91 -6.45 2.18 5.71
CA LEU A 91 -5.03 1.94 5.96
C LEU A 91 -4.48 1.02 4.88
N ARG A 92 -3.26 1.29 4.40
CA ARG A 92 -2.53 0.38 3.52
C ARG A 92 -1.26 -0.16 4.19
N THR A 93 -1.14 -1.48 4.26
CA THR A 93 -0.03 -2.18 4.94
C THR A 93 0.59 -3.26 4.05
N CYS A 94 1.83 -3.62 4.33
CA CYS A 94 2.51 -4.76 3.70
C CYS A 94 3.27 -5.55 4.76
N THR A 95 3.01 -6.85 4.89
CA THR A 95 3.67 -7.66 5.93
C THR A 95 5.09 -8.10 5.55
N SER A 96 5.38 -8.06 4.26
CA SER A 96 6.41 -8.89 3.66
C SER A 96 7.19 -8.21 2.55
N SER A 97 6.96 -6.92 2.26
CA SER A 97 7.70 -6.23 1.20
C SER A 97 9.10 -5.85 1.69
N THR A 98 10.10 -6.09 0.85
CA THR A 98 11.52 -5.77 1.08
C THR A 98 11.95 -4.49 0.38
N ALA A 99 11.01 -3.75 -0.22
CA ALA A 99 11.26 -2.61 -1.11
C ALA A 99 12.18 -1.52 -0.54
N THR A 100 12.36 -1.46 0.78
CA THR A 100 13.25 -0.53 1.48
C THR A 100 13.93 -1.10 2.73
N HIS A 101 13.42 -2.21 3.27
CA HIS A 101 13.86 -2.80 4.53
C HIS A 101 14.45 -4.17 4.22
N GLY A 102 15.77 -4.28 4.41
CA GLY A 102 16.60 -5.36 3.87
C GLY A 102 16.23 -6.76 4.35
N GLN A 103 15.27 -6.91 5.25
CA GLN A 103 14.77 -8.19 5.72
C GLN A 103 13.23 -8.21 5.78
N ARG A 104 12.65 -9.32 5.34
CA ARG A 104 11.24 -9.60 5.59
C ARG A 104 11.09 -9.90 7.08
N THR A 105 10.47 -9.01 7.84
CA THR A 105 10.11 -9.33 9.22
C THR A 105 9.13 -10.52 9.21
N PRO A 106 9.39 -11.62 9.94
CA PRO A 106 8.44 -12.73 10.00
C PRO A 106 7.09 -12.26 10.55
N PRO A 107 5.97 -12.89 10.13
CA PRO A 107 4.60 -12.48 10.47
C PRO A 107 4.29 -12.50 11.98
N SER A 108 5.21 -13.02 12.81
CA SER A 108 5.14 -13.03 14.27
C SER A 108 5.49 -11.71 14.96
N SER A 109 5.99 -10.69 14.24
CA SER A 109 6.16 -9.35 14.81
C SER A 109 4.79 -8.72 15.07
N PRO A 110 4.41 -8.39 16.32
CA PRO A 110 3.07 -7.98 16.67
C PRO A 110 2.75 -6.61 16.07
N ARG A 111 2.23 -6.62 14.85
CA ARG A 111 1.44 -5.49 14.32
C ARG A 111 0.03 -5.46 14.92
N SER A 112 -0.27 -6.36 15.87
CA SER A 112 -1.63 -6.56 16.39
C SER A 112 -2.20 -5.28 17.01
N GLY A 113 -1.37 -4.48 17.70
CA GLY A 113 -1.81 -3.20 18.27
C GLY A 113 -2.41 -2.20 17.26
N THR A 114 -2.04 -2.29 15.97
CA THR A 114 -2.60 -1.43 14.91
C THR A 114 -3.98 -1.90 14.43
N PHE A 115 -4.27 -3.20 14.54
CA PHE A 115 -5.47 -3.85 13.99
C PHE A 115 -6.51 -4.24 15.06
N ASP A 116 -6.09 -4.31 16.32
CA ASP A 116 -6.92 -4.69 17.48
C ASP A 116 -7.89 -3.59 17.93
N SER A 117 -7.76 -2.36 17.41
CA SER A 117 -8.75 -1.31 17.68
C SER A 117 -10.09 -1.69 17.04
N PRO A 118 -11.19 -1.80 17.83
CA PRO A 118 -12.53 -2.12 17.34
C PRO A 118 -13.17 -0.91 16.64
N THR A 119 -12.50 -0.39 15.62
CA THR A 119 -12.92 0.80 14.90
C THR A 119 -13.32 0.44 13.46
N SER A 120 -14.59 0.72 13.14
CA SER A 120 -15.23 0.75 11.82
C SER A 120 -14.52 1.68 10.81
N ARG A 121 -13.30 1.31 10.43
CA ARG A 121 -12.56 1.91 9.31
C ARG A 121 -13.27 1.60 7.98
N ALA A 122 -12.97 2.38 6.96
CA ALA A 122 -13.53 2.17 5.62
C ALA A 122 -13.14 0.79 5.06
N TYR A 123 -11.84 0.49 5.10
CA TYR A 123 -11.25 -0.80 4.70
C TYR A 123 -9.79 -0.90 5.16
N LEU A 124 -9.23 -2.11 5.12
CA LEU A 124 -7.79 -2.37 5.21
C LEU A 124 -7.28 -2.84 3.85
N HIS A 125 -6.18 -2.26 3.36
CA HIS A 125 -5.56 -2.61 2.08
C HIS A 125 -4.20 -3.27 2.33
N VAL A 126 -4.04 -4.52 1.90
CA VAL A 126 -2.86 -5.32 2.19
C VAL A 126 -2.13 -5.70 0.91
N VAL A 127 -0.82 -5.48 0.88
CA VAL A 127 0.05 -6.00 -0.18
C VAL A 127 0.41 -7.46 0.13
N GLU A 128 0.12 -8.34 -0.81
CA GLU A 128 0.39 -9.78 -0.74
C GLU A 128 1.89 -10.09 -0.86
N PRO A 129 2.39 -11.16 -0.19
CA PRO A 129 3.82 -11.50 -0.15
C PRO A 129 4.43 -11.92 -1.48
N ARG A 130 3.60 -12.06 -2.51
CA ARG A 130 3.99 -12.31 -3.90
C ARG A 130 4.43 -11.05 -4.65
N VAL A 131 4.52 -9.90 -3.98
CA VAL A 131 5.04 -8.66 -4.57
C VAL A 131 6.15 -8.08 -3.71
N ASP A 132 7.23 -7.68 -4.38
CA ASP A 132 8.28 -6.84 -3.81
C ASP A 132 8.48 -5.59 -4.68
N GLY A 133 8.15 -4.43 -4.11
CA GLY A 133 8.09 -3.17 -4.83
C GLY A 133 7.23 -3.27 -6.11
N SER A 134 7.88 -3.16 -7.27
CA SER A 134 7.22 -3.22 -8.58
C SER A 134 7.22 -4.61 -9.25
N TYR A 135 7.76 -5.63 -8.58
CA TYR A 135 7.99 -6.96 -9.14
C TYR A 135 7.11 -8.02 -8.48
N THR A 136 6.66 -9.00 -9.27
CA THR A 136 6.10 -10.24 -8.71
C THR A 136 7.27 -11.12 -8.29
N VAL A 137 7.18 -11.72 -7.12
CA VAL A 137 8.18 -12.64 -6.57
C VAL A 137 7.47 -13.89 -6.05
N ASP A 138 8.21 -14.98 -5.93
CA ASP A 138 7.70 -16.18 -5.30
C ASP A 138 7.42 -15.93 -3.81
N ILE A 139 6.36 -16.55 -3.32
CA ILE A 139 6.04 -16.51 -1.90
C ILE A 139 7.03 -17.41 -1.18
N LYS A 140 7.83 -16.83 -0.28
CA LYS A 140 8.72 -17.59 0.60
C LYS A 140 7.89 -18.47 1.56
N ASP A 141 8.39 -19.66 1.88
CA ASP A 141 7.72 -20.56 2.82
C ASP A 141 7.39 -19.88 4.15
N GLY A 142 6.17 -20.10 4.63
CA GLY A 142 5.67 -19.50 5.88
C GLY A 142 5.21 -18.05 5.78
N TYR A 143 5.30 -17.39 4.62
CA TYR A 143 4.78 -16.03 4.43
C TYR A 143 3.33 -16.05 3.95
N SER A 144 2.41 -15.55 4.78
CA SER A 144 1.01 -15.34 4.43
C SER A 144 0.43 -14.11 5.15
N ASN A 145 -0.55 -13.48 4.53
CA ASN A 145 -1.38 -12.44 5.14
C ASN A 145 -2.63 -12.99 5.83
N ASP A 146 -2.83 -14.31 5.91
CA ASP A 146 -4.07 -14.87 6.47
C ASP A 146 -4.25 -14.55 7.95
N PHE A 147 -3.17 -14.31 8.70
CA PHE A 147 -3.27 -13.81 10.07
C PHE A 147 -3.93 -12.42 10.13
N ILE A 148 -3.71 -11.55 9.14
CA ILE A 148 -4.40 -10.26 9.06
C ILE A 148 -5.89 -10.48 8.87
N ARG A 149 -6.29 -11.41 7.98
CA ARG A 149 -7.72 -11.72 7.77
C ARG A 149 -8.38 -12.21 9.05
N LYS A 150 -7.68 -13.01 9.87
CA LYS A 150 -8.17 -13.45 11.19
C LYS A 150 -8.35 -12.30 12.19
N ILE A 151 -7.44 -11.33 12.21
CA ILE A 151 -7.52 -10.16 13.12
C ILE A 151 -8.55 -9.14 12.58
N TRP A 152 -8.59 -8.95 11.27
CA TRP A 152 -9.47 -8.02 10.59
C TRP A 152 -10.92 -8.54 10.51
N ASP A 153 -11.10 -9.85 10.63
CA ASP A 153 -12.40 -10.52 10.70
C ASP A 153 -13.29 -10.18 9.50
N GLU A 154 -14.62 -10.06 9.66
CA GLU A 154 -15.57 -9.80 8.56
C GLU A 154 -15.49 -8.36 7.97
N ARG A 155 -14.51 -7.56 8.38
CA ARG A 155 -14.37 -6.18 7.90
C ARG A 155 -13.82 -6.16 6.48
N ARG A 156 -14.19 -5.12 5.72
CA ARG A 156 -13.75 -4.94 4.32
C ARG A 156 -12.22 -4.93 4.22
N LEU A 157 -11.68 -5.88 3.46
CA LEU A 157 -10.27 -6.01 3.15
C LEU A 157 -10.05 -5.94 1.64
N ILE A 158 -9.05 -5.18 1.23
CA ILE A 158 -8.56 -5.11 -0.15
C ILE A 158 -7.20 -5.80 -0.19
N SER A 159 -7.06 -6.87 -0.95
CA SER A 159 -5.76 -7.51 -1.20
C SER A 159 -5.19 -7.07 -2.55
N ALA A 160 -3.89 -6.80 -2.58
CA ALA A 160 -3.20 -6.33 -3.78
C ALA A 160 -1.90 -7.09 -3.99
N GLY A 161 -1.59 -7.37 -5.25
CA GLY A 161 -0.27 -7.82 -5.64
C GLY A 161 -0.26 -9.13 -6.43
N GLY A 162 0.30 -9.06 -7.63
CA GLY A 162 0.57 -10.23 -8.47
C GLY A 162 -0.67 -11.02 -8.92
N TYR A 163 -1.88 -10.48 -8.71
CA TYR A 163 -3.12 -11.15 -9.07
C TYR A 163 -3.26 -11.31 -10.59
N THR A 164 -3.63 -12.52 -10.98
CA THR A 164 -4.27 -12.86 -12.26
C THR A 164 -5.78 -12.80 -12.10
N ARG A 165 -6.54 -13.01 -13.17
CA ARG A 165 -8.00 -13.15 -13.09
C ARG A 165 -8.40 -14.32 -12.18
N GLU A 166 -7.77 -15.47 -12.39
CA GLU A 166 -8.07 -16.73 -11.71
C GLU A 166 -7.78 -16.60 -10.21
N SER A 167 -6.60 -16.10 -9.86
CA SER A 167 -6.22 -15.90 -8.45
C SER A 167 -7.01 -14.77 -7.77
N ALA A 168 -7.50 -13.78 -8.52
CA ALA A 168 -8.39 -12.74 -7.97
C ALA A 168 -9.78 -13.30 -7.65
N ILE A 169 -10.35 -14.12 -8.55
CA ILE A 169 -11.62 -14.81 -8.31
C ILE A 169 -11.49 -15.74 -7.10
N ALA A 170 -10.44 -16.55 -7.05
CA ALA A 170 -10.20 -17.44 -5.90
C ALA A 170 -10.09 -16.65 -4.59
N ALA A 171 -9.38 -15.52 -4.56
CA ALA A 171 -9.29 -14.70 -3.35
C ALA A 171 -10.64 -14.08 -2.95
N ALA A 172 -11.46 -13.66 -3.91
CA ALA A 172 -12.80 -13.14 -3.64
C ALA A 172 -13.72 -14.24 -3.09
N ASP A 173 -13.75 -15.41 -3.72
CA ASP A 173 -14.64 -16.52 -3.37
C ASP A 173 -14.23 -17.20 -2.06
N GLU A 174 -12.94 -17.44 -1.85
CA GLU A 174 -12.43 -18.20 -0.69
C GLU A 174 -12.20 -17.31 0.54
N LYS A 175 -11.82 -16.04 0.35
CA LYS A 175 -11.40 -15.15 1.44
C LYS A 175 -12.33 -13.96 1.65
N GLY A 176 -13.28 -13.70 0.75
CA GLY A 176 -14.15 -12.53 0.80
C GLY A 176 -13.42 -11.21 0.49
N ASP A 177 -12.23 -11.29 -0.11
CA ASP A 177 -11.40 -10.11 -0.40
C ASP A 177 -11.98 -9.28 -1.54
N LEU A 178 -11.86 -7.95 -1.44
CA LEU A 178 -11.79 -7.10 -2.62
C LEU A 178 -10.37 -7.18 -3.20
N VAL A 179 -10.23 -7.23 -4.53
CA VAL A 179 -8.91 -7.38 -5.16
C VAL A 179 -8.50 -6.12 -5.92
N ALA A 180 -7.33 -5.58 -5.61
CA ALA A 180 -6.76 -4.42 -6.29
C ALA A 180 -5.66 -4.81 -7.28
N PHE A 181 -5.69 -4.18 -8.45
CA PHE A 181 -4.72 -4.36 -9.53
C PHE A 181 -3.96 -3.05 -9.77
N GLY A 182 -2.63 -3.10 -9.71
CA GLY A 182 -1.76 -1.97 -10.07
C GLY A 182 -1.36 -2.02 -11.54
N ARG A 183 -0.32 -2.81 -11.86
CA ARG A 183 0.24 -2.96 -13.22
C ARG A 183 -0.81 -3.31 -14.28
N GLY A 184 -1.74 -4.20 -13.96
CA GLY A 184 -2.82 -4.57 -14.87
C GLY A 184 -3.73 -3.39 -15.25
N TYR A 185 -3.97 -2.48 -14.29
CA TYR A 185 -4.80 -1.29 -14.51
C TYR A 185 -4.07 -0.20 -15.29
N ILE A 186 -2.74 -0.06 -15.12
CA ILE A 186 -1.93 0.89 -15.91
C ILE A 186 -2.15 0.66 -17.41
N ALA A 187 -2.06 -0.59 -17.85
CA ALA A 187 -2.10 -0.94 -19.26
C ALA A 187 -3.51 -1.30 -19.79
N SER A 188 -4.48 -1.52 -18.89
CA SER A 188 -5.85 -1.91 -19.24
C SER A 188 -6.84 -0.94 -18.60
N PRO A 189 -7.17 0.19 -19.26
CA PRO A 189 -8.10 1.18 -18.70
C PRO A 189 -9.50 0.63 -18.46
N ASP A 190 -9.87 -0.44 -19.18
CA ASP A 190 -11.11 -1.19 -19.07
C ASP A 190 -10.95 -2.51 -18.30
N LEU A 191 -10.00 -2.56 -17.34
CA LEU A 191 -9.66 -3.76 -16.58
C LEU A 191 -10.88 -4.55 -16.07
N PRO A 192 -11.89 -3.94 -15.41
CA PRO A 192 -13.04 -4.71 -14.89
C PRO A 192 -13.81 -5.46 -15.98
N TYR A 193 -13.98 -4.84 -17.15
CA TYR A 193 -14.63 -5.47 -18.30
C TYR A 193 -13.81 -6.65 -18.81
N ARG A 194 -12.49 -6.51 -18.89
CA ARG A 194 -11.61 -7.59 -19.31
C ARG A 194 -11.65 -8.77 -18.34
N LEU A 195 -11.62 -8.49 -17.04
CA LEU A 195 -11.75 -9.53 -16.01
C LEU A 195 -13.12 -10.24 -16.10
N LEU A 196 -14.21 -9.50 -16.30
CA LEU A 196 -15.55 -10.09 -16.43
C LEU A 196 -15.63 -11.04 -17.64
N HIS A 197 -15.11 -10.62 -18.80
CA HIS A 197 -15.21 -11.35 -20.07
C HIS A 197 -14.02 -12.24 -20.40
N ALA A 198 -13.12 -12.50 -19.43
CA ALA A 198 -11.91 -13.29 -19.63
C ALA A 198 -11.04 -12.81 -20.82
N ILE A 199 -10.98 -11.49 -21.03
CA ILE A 199 -10.12 -10.87 -22.04
C ILE A 199 -8.72 -10.69 -21.45
N THR A 200 -7.69 -11.05 -22.22
CA THR A 200 -6.30 -10.89 -21.81
C THR A 200 -5.98 -9.43 -21.48
N LEU A 201 -5.30 -9.22 -20.35
CA LEU A 201 -4.85 -7.89 -19.94
C LEU A 201 -3.70 -7.43 -20.84
N THR A 202 -3.69 -6.14 -21.16
CA THR A 202 -2.58 -5.56 -21.92
C THR A 202 -1.31 -5.63 -21.07
N VAL A 203 -0.18 -5.97 -21.70
CA VAL A 203 1.12 -5.94 -21.04
C VAL A 203 1.64 -4.50 -21.05
N GLY A 204 1.85 -3.92 -19.87
CA GLY A 204 2.38 -2.56 -19.73
C GLY A 204 3.85 -2.44 -20.11
N ASN A 205 4.26 -1.24 -20.51
CA ASN A 205 5.65 -0.90 -20.82
C ASN A 205 6.31 -0.34 -19.55
N ARG A 206 7.13 -1.16 -18.90
CA ARG A 206 7.82 -0.77 -17.65
C ARG A 206 8.71 0.46 -17.80
N ALA A 207 9.28 0.69 -18.98
CA ALA A 207 10.13 1.86 -19.21
C ALA A 207 9.36 3.18 -19.11
N LEU A 208 8.02 3.13 -19.21
CA LEU A 208 7.14 4.30 -19.22
C LEU A 208 6.33 4.45 -17.92
N TYR A 209 6.47 3.53 -16.95
CA TYR A 209 5.73 3.64 -15.68
C TYR A 209 6.11 4.89 -14.87
N TYR A 210 7.35 5.37 -15.04
CA TYR A 210 7.86 6.56 -14.40
C TYR A 210 8.51 7.46 -15.46
N ALA A 211 7.76 8.45 -15.93
CA ALA A 211 8.23 9.43 -16.92
C ALA A 211 8.08 10.86 -16.37
N PRO A 212 8.92 11.26 -15.38
CA PRO A 212 8.76 12.53 -14.69
C PRO A 212 8.89 13.71 -15.66
N GLY A 213 7.92 14.61 -15.64
CA GLY A 213 7.90 15.81 -16.48
C GLY A 213 7.55 15.55 -17.96
N SER A 214 7.27 14.30 -18.35
CA SER A 214 6.76 14.00 -19.68
C SER A 214 5.31 14.46 -19.83
N VAL A 215 4.99 15.02 -20.99
CA VAL A 215 3.62 15.29 -21.45
C VAL A 215 3.19 14.34 -22.57
N ASP A 216 4.06 13.42 -22.99
CA ASP A 216 3.75 12.40 -23.99
C ASP A 216 2.70 11.43 -23.39
N PRO A 217 1.55 11.21 -24.05
CA PRO A 217 0.53 10.27 -23.56
C PRO A 217 1.01 8.81 -23.54
N LYS A 218 2.13 8.49 -24.22
CA LYS A 218 2.66 7.14 -24.35
C LYS A 218 2.93 6.46 -23.01
N GLY A 219 2.33 5.29 -22.83
CA GLY A 219 2.43 4.50 -21.61
C GLY A 219 1.61 5.05 -20.44
N TYR A 220 0.72 6.01 -20.68
CA TYR A 220 -0.13 6.62 -19.65
C TYR A 220 -1.61 6.64 -20.06
N THR A 221 -1.95 7.35 -21.15
CA THR A 221 -3.35 7.51 -21.61
C THR A 221 -3.62 6.89 -22.99
N ASP A 222 -2.61 6.33 -23.64
CA ASP A 222 -2.69 5.78 -25.00
C ASP A 222 -2.93 4.26 -25.04
N TYR A 223 -3.07 3.59 -23.89
CA TYR A 223 -3.39 2.17 -23.86
C TYR A 223 -4.80 1.90 -24.43
N PRO A 224 -4.95 0.97 -25.40
CA PRO A 224 -6.23 0.72 -26.04
C PRO A 224 -7.20 -0.03 -25.11
N SER A 225 -8.49 0.29 -25.21
CA SER A 225 -9.56 -0.51 -24.61
C SER A 225 -9.83 -1.77 -25.44
N ALA A 226 -10.40 -2.82 -24.83
CA ALA A 226 -10.78 -4.04 -25.54
C ALA A 226 -11.81 -3.78 -26.64
N ASN A 227 -12.71 -2.81 -26.45
CA ASN A 227 -13.67 -2.41 -27.48
C ASN A 227 -12.98 -1.76 -28.69
N ALA A 228 -11.92 -0.97 -28.47
CA ALA A 228 -11.13 -0.41 -29.56
C ALA A 228 -10.37 -1.49 -30.34
N ILE A 229 -9.90 -2.55 -29.65
CA ILE A 229 -9.21 -3.69 -30.29
C ILE A 229 -10.16 -4.51 -31.16
N ARG A 230 -11.44 -4.68 -30.76
CA ARG A 230 -12.44 -5.44 -31.54
C ARG A 230 -12.95 -4.74 -32.80
N ALA A 231 -12.69 -3.44 -32.95
CA ALA A 231 -13.14 -2.64 -34.10
C ALA A 231 -12.18 -2.68 -35.30
N TYR A 232 -11.08 -3.43 -35.20
CA TYR A 232 -10.10 -3.72 -36.24
C TYR A 232 -10.03 -5.23 -36.50
#